data_AF-A0A6M3XS73-F1
#
_entry.id   AF-A0A6M3XS73-F1
#
_cell.length_a   1.000
_cell.length_b   1.000
_cell.length_c   1.000
_cell.angle_alpha   90.00
_cell.angle_beta   90.00
_cell.angle_gamma   90.00
#
_symmetry.space_group_name_H-M   'P 1'
#
loop_
_entity.id
_entity.type
_entity.pdbx_description
1 polymer ?
#
loop_
_entity_poly.entity_id
_entity_poly.type
_entity_poly.pdbx_seq_one_letter_code
_entity_poly.pdbx_strand_id
1 'polypeptide(L)'
;MAYAAASDVAALTPNLLDSGQTNYTTTSTPTLAMVNAALSSGCAIIHAALAAAGYSTPVPSAAAAYGVVVQLNVWYAVSEAESVRMTARVAANERTRAEYWRTKFDNGLKDLLKMDLSRAGISYTGKLYAGGIGISDKDSVESDTDRVQPRFQRGQFGHPDIMRPGEAEDETLN
;
A
#
# COMPACT_ATOMS: atom_id res chain seq x y z
N MET A 1 10.83 7.09 -12.04
CA MET A 1 9.72 7.98 -11.66
C MET A 1 9.85 8.27 -10.18
N ALA A 2 9.65 9.50 -9.73
CA ALA A 2 9.81 9.90 -8.33
C ALA A 2 8.66 10.82 -7.91
N TYR A 3 8.30 10.78 -6.62
CA TYR A 3 7.29 11.66 -6.04
C TYR A 3 7.80 13.07 -5.70
N ALA A 4 9.11 13.22 -5.52
CA ALA A 4 9.74 14.44 -5.04
C ALA A 4 10.92 14.80 -5.95
N ALA A 5 11.42 16.02 -5.82
CA ALA A 5 12.57 16.51 -6.55
C ALA A 5 13.84 16.48 -5.69
N ALA A 6 15.01 16.52 -6.34
CA ALA A 6 16.30 16.62 -5.64
C ALA A 6 16.42 17.88 -4.77
N SER A 7 15.69 18.96 -5.10
CA SER A 7 15.62 20.17 -4.28
C SER A 7 14.98 19.93 -2.90
N ASP A 8 14.00 19.02 -2.81
CA ASP A 8 13.34 18.69 -1.55
C ASP A 8 14.29 17.91 -0.62
N VAL A 9 15.15 17.07 -1.21
CA VAL A 9 16.23 16.38 -0.51
C VAL A 9 17.25 17.41 -0.01
N ALA A 10 17.71 18.30 -0.91
CA ALA A 10 18.70 19.33 -0.61
C ALA A 10 18.27 20.25 0.56
N ALA A 11 16.97 20.52 0.70
CA ALA A 11 16.42 21.30 1.82
C ALA A 11 16.63 20.64 3.19
N LEU A 12 16.70 19.29 3.26
CA LEU A 12 16.92 18.54 4.51
C LEU A 12 18.39 18.19 4.76
N THR A 13 19.23 18.33 3.74
CA THR A 13 20.66 17.99 3.76
C THR A 13 21.54 19.15 3.29
N PRO A 14 21.35 20.39 3.81
CA PRO A 14 22.19 21.52 3.42
C PRO A 14 23.68 21.29 3.74
N ASN A 15 23.98 20.43 4.73
CA ASN A 15 25.33 19.99 5.09
C ASN A 15 26.04 19.16 3.99
N LEU A 16 25.29 18.61 3.03
CA LEU A 16 25.84 17.83 1.93
C LEU A 16 26.08 18.67 0.67
N LEU A 17 25.61 19.91 0.65
CA LEU A 17 25.77 20.83 -0.47
C LEU A 17 27.10 21.57 -0.36
N ASP A 18 27.69 21.88 -1.51
CA ASP A 18 28.88 22.74 -1.57
C ASP A 18 28.52 24.20 -1.21
N SER A 19 29.51 24.97 -0.75
CA SER A 19 29.28 26.35 -0.32
C SER A 19 28.61 27.19 -1.41
N GLY A 20 27.49 27.85 -1.06
CA GLY A 20 26.72 28.69 -1.98
C GLY A 20 25.77 27.94 -2.93
N GLN A 21 25.70 26.60 -2.86
CA GLN A 21 24.76 25.83 -3.67
C GLN A 21 23.43 25.63 -2.93
N THR A 22 22.34 25.69 -3.70
CA THR A 22 20.97 25.41 -3.21
C THR A 22 20.49 24.01 -3.58
N ASN A 23 21.23 23.29 -4.43
CA ASN A 23 20.87 21.97 -4.91
C ASN A 23 22.12 21.14 -5.26
N TYR A 24 21.91 19.84 -5.47
CA TYR A 24 22.95 18.91 -5.93
C TYR A 24 23.35 19.18 -7.38
N THR A 25 24.62 18.96 -7.68
CA THR A 25 25.21 19.18 -9.00
C THR A 25 25.77 17.88 -9.58
N THR A 26 26.33 17.93 -10.79
CA THR A 26 27.02 16.78 -11.39
C THR A 26 28.35 16.46 -10.70
N THR A 27 28.91 17.40 -9.94
CA THR A 27 30.21 17.27 -9.27
C THR A 27 30.10 17.22 -7.75
N SER A 28 28.92 17.49 -7.17
CA SER A 28 28.71 17.40 -5.73
C SER A 28 28.80 15.96 -5.24
N THR A 29 29.06 15.77 -3.94
CA THR A 29 29.04 14.45 -3.31
C THR A 29 28.01 14.42 -2.17
N PRO A 30 26.84 13.79 -2.36
CA PRO A 30 26.41 12.98 -3.52
C PRO A 30 26.06 13.80 -4.78
N THR A 31 26.10 13.16 -5.96
CA THR A 31 25.74 13.80 -7.23
C THR A 31 24.23 13.87 -7.43
N LEU A 32 23.75 14.83 -8.24
CA LEU A 32 22.34 14.94 -8.61
C LEU A 32 21.78 13.64 -9.21
N ALA A 33 22.58 12.93 -10.01
CA ALA A 33 22.18 11.66 -10.60
C ALA A 33 21.96 10.57 -9.54
N MET A 34 22.82 10.50 -8.53
CA MET A 34 22.67 9.55 -7.42
C MET A 34 21.42 9.85 -6.60
N VAL A 35 21.14 11.12 -6.31
CA VAL A 35 19.94 11.53 -5.57
C VAL A 35 18.67 11.21 -6.35
N ASN A 36 18.65 11.45 -7.67
CA ASN A 36 17.51 11.10 -8.52
C ASN A 36 17.29 9.59 -8.64
N ALA A 37 18.37 8.80 -8.64
CA ALA A 37 18.30 7.35 -8.59
C ALA A 37 17.70 6.88 -7.25
N ALA A 38 18.15 7.45 -6.12
CA ALA A 38 17.59 7.14 -4.80
C ALA A 38 16.11 7.50 -4.69
N LEU A 39 15.69 8.67 -5.21
CA LEU A 39 14.28 9.07 -5.29
C LEU A 39 13.43 8.12 -6.15
N SER A 40 14.02 7.52 -7.19
CA SER A 40 13.34 6.53 -8.02
C SER A 40 13.21 5.18 -7.29
N SER A 41 14.26 4.75 -6.58
CA SER A 41 14.25 3.54 -5.75
C SER A 41 13.25 3.65 -4.59
N GLY A 42 13.22 4.79 -3.90
CA GLY A 42 12.24 5.05 -2.83
C GLY A 42 10.80 4.99 -3.34
N CYS A 43 10.54 5.59 -4.49
CA CYS A 43 9.23 5.50 -5.16
C CYS A 43 8.84 4.05 -5.47
N ALA A 44 9.78 3.24 -5.97
CA ALA A 44 9.53 1.83 -6.27
C ALA A 44 9.22 1.01 -5.01
N ILE A 45 9.92 1.26 -3.90
CA ILE A 45 9.66 0.60 -2.61
C ILE A 45 8.28 0.98 -2.07
N ILE A 46 7.92 2.26 -2.12
CA ILE A 46 6.59 2.72 -1.69
C ILE A 46 5.51 2.06 -2.57
N HIS A 47 5.72 2.00 -3.89
CA HIS A 47 4.77 1.33 -4.79
C HIS A 47 4.61 -0.15 -4.46
N ALA A 48 5.71 -0.87 -4.28
CA ALA A 48 5.67 -2.28 -3.94
C ALA A 48 4.90 -2.51 -2.63
N ALA A 49 5.13 -1.66 -1.62
CA ALA A 49 4.43 -1.75 -0.34
C ALA A 49 2.93 -1.45 -0.45
N LEU A 50 2.55 -0.40 -1.19
CA LEU A 50 1.14 -0.04 -1.41
C LEU A 50 0.40 -1.10 -2.25
N ALA A 51 1.03 -1.59 -3.31
CA ALA A 51 0.48 -2.64 -4.15
C ALA A 51 0.32 -3.95 -3.36
N ALA A 52 1.29 -4.31 -2.51
CA ALA A 52 1.18 -5.47 -1.62
C ALA A 52 0.03 -5.32 -0.61
N ALA A 53 -0.26 -4.09 -0.17
CA ALA A 53 -1.42 -3.79 0.67
C ALA A 53 -2.74 -3.70 -0.13
N GLY A 54 -2.72 -3.88 -1.45
CA GLY A 54 -3.91 -3.88 -2.30
C GLY A 54 -4.36 -2.50 -2.76
N TYR A 55 -3.52 -1.47 -2.68
CA TYR A 55 -3.84 -0.13 -3.17
C TYR A 55 -3.28 0.11 -4.57
N SER A 56 -3.99 0.94 -5.36
CA SER A 56 -3.57 1.34 -6.69
C SER A 56 -2.32 2.22 -6.63
N THR A 57 -1.36 1.92 -7.50
CA THR A 57 -0.18 2.76 -7.71
C THR A 57 -0.10 3.16 -9.20
N PRO A 58 0.31 4.39 -9.54
CA PRO A 58 0.86 5.41 -8.66
C PRO A 58 -0.18 6.19 -7.86
N VAL A 59 0.24 6.79 -6.74
CA VAL A 59 -0.62 7.64 -5.90
C VAL A 59 -0.88 8.96 -6.64
N PRO A 60 -2.15 9.33 -6.89
CA PRO A 60 -2.47 10.55 -7.62
C PRO A 60 -2.15 11.79 -6.77
N SER A 61 -1.72 12.88 -7.41
CA SER A 61 -1.38 14.13 -6.73
C SER A 61 -2.55 14.81 -6.00
N ALA A 62 -3.78 14.48 -6.38
CA ALA A 62 -5.00 14.95 -5.73
C ALA A 62 -5.36 14.17 -4.44
N ALA A 63 -4.71 13.03 -4.16
CA ALA A 63 -4.97 12.26 -2.94
C ALA A 63 -4.46 13.02 -1.71
N ALA A 64 -5.22 12.99 -0.61
CA ALA A 64 -4.80 13.58 0.66
C ALA A 64 -3.51 12.93 1.19
N ALA A 65 -3.30 11.64 0.90
CA ALA A 65 -2.07 10.92 1.26
C ALA A 65 -0.85 11.32 0.41
N TYR A 66 -1.00 12.08 -0.68
CA TYR A 66 0.09 12.39 -1.61
C TYR A 66 1.25 13.12 -0.91
N GLY A 67 0.95 14.12 -0.07
CA GLY A 67 1.98 14.85 0.68
C GLY A 67 2.81 13.94 1.61
N VAL A 68 2.17 12.94 2.22
CA VAL A 68 2.87 11.95 3.07
C VAL A 68 3.79 11.08 2.22
N VAL A 69 3.33 10.62 1.06
CA VAL A 69 4.12 9.80 0.13
C VAL A 69 5.32 10.58 -0.42
N VAL A 70 5.14 11.85 -0.77
CA VAL A 70 6.24 12.76 -1.15
C VAL A 70 7.27 12.82 -0.02
N GLN A 71 6.83 13.08 1.21
CA GLN A 71 7.72 13.20 2.36
C GLN A 71 8.49 11.90 2.65
N LEU A 72 7.85 10.74 2.54
CA LEU A 72 8.50 9.43 2.68
C LEU A 72 9.58 9.23 1.61
N ASN A 73 9.26 9.57 0.35
CA ASN A 73 10.22 9.43 -0.74
C ASN A 73 11.46 10.32 -0.52
N VAL A 74 11.26 11.53 0.00
CA VAL A 74 12.36 12.42 0.40
C VAL A 74 13.19 11.80 1.52
N TRP A 75 12.59 11.28 2.60
CA TRP A 75 13.35 10.66 3.70
C TRP A 75 14.19 9.48 3.26
N TYR A 76 13.66 8.65 2.35
CA TYR A 76 14.43 7.57 1.75
C TYR A 76 15.66 8.12 1.00
N ALA A 77 15.45 9.07 0.09
CA ALA A 77 16.54 9.65 -0.69
C ALA A 77 17.58 10.39 0.16
N VAL A 78 17.16 11.06 1.24
CA VAL A 78 18.05 11.66 2.24
C VAL A 78 18.91 10.59 2.91
N SER A 79 18.34 9.44 3.28
CA SER A 79 19.10 8.37 3.92
C SER A 79 20.20 7.80 3.02
N GLU A 80 19.92 7.65 1.72
CA GLU A 80 20.90 7.23 0.73
C GLU A 80 21.96 8.31 0.50
N ALA A 81 21.53 9.59 0.39
CA ALA A 81 22.43 10.72 0.22
C ALA A 81 23.44 10.87 1.38
N GLU A 82 22.99 10.70 2.62
CA GLU A 82 23.85 10.73 3.82
C GLU A 82 24.77 9.50 3.90
N SER A 83 24.34 8.35 3.37
CA SER A 83 25.13 7.11 3.36
C SER A 83 26.34 7.16 2.41
N VAL A 84 26.34 8.07 1.43
CA VAL A 84 27.47 8.27 0.50
C VAL A 84 28.69 8.85 1.22
N ARG A 85 28.49 9.58 2.33
CA ARG A 85 29.59 10.08 3.15
C ARG A 85 29.93 9.07 4.23
N MET A 86 31.21 9.05 4.62
CA MET A 86 31.67 8.16 5.69
C MET A 86 30.94 8.49 6.99
N THR A 87 30.19 7.53 7.50
CA THR A 87 29.51 7.64 8.79
C THR A 87 30.34 6.94 9.86
N ALA A 88 31.28 7.68 10.45
CA ALA A 88 32.02 7.18 11.60
C ALA A 88 31.10 7.12 12.82
N ARG A 89 31.08 5.97 13.51
CA ARG A 89 30.47 5.84 14.84
C ARG A 89 31.59 5.93 15.87
N VAL A 90 31.41 6.76 16.88
CA VAL A 90 32.38 6.95 17.97
C VAL A 90 32.00 6.08 19.16
N ALA A 91 30.73 5.73 19.32
CA ALA A 91 30.24 4.85 20.38
C ALA A 91 29.43 3.65 19.85
N ALA A 92 29.37 2.58 20.64
CA ALA A 92 28.45 1.47 20.40
C ALA A 92 27.00 1.98 20.46
N ASN A 93 26.16 1.56 19.51
CA ASN A 93 24.76 1.98 19.33
C ASN A 93 24.53 3.46 18.96
N GLU A 94 25.57 4.19 18.56
CA GLU A 94 25.37 5.51 17.97
C GLU A 94 24.65 5.38 16.62
N ARG A 95 23.52 6.09 16.48
CA ARG A 95 22.78 6.16 15.22
C ARG A 95 23.39 7.21 14.33
N THR A 96 23.76 6.81 13.13
CA THR A 96 24.20 7.76 12.12
C THR A 96 23.01 8.58 11.63
N ARG A 97 23.27 9.77 11.08
CA ARG A 97 22.21 10.61 10.49
C ARG A 97 21.49 9.86 9.35
N ALA A 98 22.21 9.07 8.57
CA ALA A 98 21.63 8.19 7.54
C ALA A 98 20.65 7.18 8.13
N GLU A 99 21.03 6.47 9.21
CA GLU A 99 20.16 5.51 9.89
C GLU A 99 18.91 6.15 10.49
N TYR A 100 19.04 7.37 11.02
CA TYR A 100 17.90 8.13 11.54
C TYR A 100 16.84 8.37 10.46
N TRP A 101 17.26 8.85 9.29
CA TRP A 101 16.34 9.08 8.16
C TRP A 101 15.77 7.78 7.61
N ARG A 102 16.59 6.73 7.55
CA ARG A 102 16.09 5.41 7.14
C ARG A 102 15.03 4.88 8.09
N THR A 103 15.26 4.97 9.39
CA THR A 103 14.29 4.58 10.42
C THR A 103 13.00 5.39 10.33
N LYS A 104 13.09 6.71 10.07
CA LYS A 104 11.91 7.56 9.83
C LYS A 104 11.12 7.11 8.61
N PHE A 105 11.78 6.80 7.51
CA PHE A 105 11.14 6.25 6.32
C PHE A 105 10.43 4.93 6.63
N ASP A 106 11.12 3.98 7.25
CA ASP A 106 10.55 2.65 7.53
C ASP A 106 9.36 2.74 8.49
N ASN A 107 9.44 3.57 9.53
CA ASN A 107 8.35 3.77 10.47
C ASN A 107 7.17 4.52 9.82
N GLY A 108 7.44 5.58 9.07
CA GLY A 108 6.41 6.33 8.37
C GLY A 108 5.70 5.49 7.30
N LEU A 109 6.41 4.61 6.60
CA LEU A 109 5.82 3.67 5.67
C LEU A 109 4.92 2.66 6.39
N LYS A 110 5.37 2.09 7.52
CA LYS A 110 4.54 1.21 8.35
C LYS A 110 3.28 1.91 8.86
N ASP A 111 3.39 3.16 9.29
CA ASP A 111 2.25 3.90 9.80
C ASP A 111 1.28 4.29 8.68
N LEU A 112 1.78 4.65 7.49
CA LEU A 112 0.96 4.86 6.30
C LEU A 112 0.15 3.60 5.96
N LEU A 113 0.78 2.42 5.99
CA LEU A 113 0.11 1.15 5.66
C LEU A 113 -0.94 0.72 6.70
N LYS A 114 -0.89 1.25 7.93
CA LYS A 114 -1.94 1.02 8.94
C LYS A 114 -3.17 1.92 8.73
N MET A 115 -3.04 2.99 7.96
CA MET A 115 -4.14 3.90 7.70
C MET A 115 -5.08 3.34 6.63
N ASP A 116 -6.35 3.75 6.69
CA ASP A 116 -7.30 3.51 5.60
C ASP A 116 -7.04 4.53 4.47
N LEU A 117 -6.27 4.11 3.47
CA LEU A 117 -5.88 4.96 2.36
C LEU A 117 -7.00 5.17 1.34
N SER A 118 -8.07 4.37 1.40
CA SER A 118 -9.25 4.56 0.55
C SER A 118 -9.93 5.89 0.83
N ARG A 119 -10.02 6.26 2.11
CA ARG A 119 -10.52 7.56 2.57
C ARG A 119 -9.54 8.70 2.30
N ALA A 120 -8.26 8.38 2.13
CA ALA A 120 -7.23 9.34 1.77
C ALA A 120 -7.11 9.56 0.25
N GLY A 121 -8.02 8.98 -0.55
CA GLY A 121 -8.10 9.20 -2.00
C GLY A 121 -7.28 8.22 -2.85
N ILE A 122 -6.85 7.09 -2.29
CA ILE A 122 -6.14 6.04 -3.03
C ILE A 122 -7.10 4.86 -3.25
N SER A 123 -7.33 4.50 -4.52
CA SER A 123 -8.23 3.39 -4.85
C SER A 123 -7.70 2.06 -4.30
N TYR A 124 -8.57 1.30 -3.64
CA TYR A 124 -8.26 -0.07 -3.22
C TYR A 124 -8.63 -1.04 -4.36
N THR A 125 -7.64 -1.82 -4.80
CA THR A 125 -7.79 -2.86 -5.83
C THR A 125 -7.74 -4.27 -5.25
N GLY A 126 -7.47 -4.41 -3.95
CA GLY A 126 -7.49 -5.69 -3.27
C GLY A 126 -8.90 -6.30 -3.26
N LYS A 127 -8.95 -7.63 -3.21
CA LYS A 127 -10.21 -8.34 -3.00
C LYS A 127 -10.49 -8.35 -1.50
N LEU A 128 -11.62 -7.77 -1.09
CA LEU A 128 -12.08 -7.88 0.29
C LEU A 128 -12.67 -9.27 0.51
N TYR A 129 -12.01 -10.07 1.35
CA TYR A 129 -12.50 -11.40 1.72
C TYR A 129 -13.18 -11.32 3.08
N ALA A 130 -14.51 -11.38 3.11
CA ALA A 130 -15.26 -11.64 4.34
C ALA A 130 -15.62 -13.13 4.38
N GLY A 131 -15.07 -13.90 5.33
CA GLY A 131 -15.43 -15.31 5.54
C GLY A 131 -14.61 -16.35 4.76
N GLY A 132 -13.46 -15.99 4.19
CA GLY A 132 -12.46 -16.97 3.71
C GLY A 132 -12.62 -17.47 2.27
N ILE A 133 -13.62 -17.02 1.52
CA ILE A 133 -13.77 -17.32 0.09
C ILE A 133 -14.40 -16.10 -0.59
N GLY A 134 -13.83 -15.65 -1.72
CA GLY A 134 -14.36 -14.50 -2.45
C GLY A 134 -15.73 -14.82 -3.07
N ILE A 135 -16.52 -13.82 -3.45
CA ILE A 135 -17.80 -14.04 -4.16
C ILE A 135 -17.56 -14.86 -5.44
N SER A 136 -16.51 -14.55 -6.21
CA SER A 136 -16.14 -15.34 -7.40
C SER A 136 -15.78 -16.79 -7.08
N ASP A 137 -15.13 -17.02 -5.95
CA ASP A 137 -14.70 -18.36 -5.54
C ASP A 137 -15.91 -19.13 -5.00
N LYS A 138 -16.81 -18.45 -4.29
CA LYS A 138 -18.11 -18.97 -3.88
C LYS A 138 -18.95 -19.31 -5.10
N ASP A 139 -19.09 -18.41 -6.06
CA ASP A 139 -19.85 -18.63 -7.30
C ASP A 139 -19.24 -19.78 -8.10
N SER A 140 -17.91 -19.89 -8.16
CA SER A 140 -17.23 -21.04 -8.78
C SER A 140 -17.56 -22.34 -8.06
N VAL A 141 -17.54 -22.35 -6.73
CA VAL A 141 -17.82 -23.52 -5.88
C VAL A 141 -19.33 -23.85 -5.78
N GLU A 142 -20.20 -22.90 -6.08
CA GLU A 142 -21.66 -23.08 -6.21
C GLU A 142 -22.06 -23.50 -7.64
N SER A 143 -21.29 -23.09 -8.66
CA SER A 143 -21.47 -23.52 -10.06
C SER A 143 -20.90 -24.91 -10.35
N ASP A 144 -20.15 -25.47 -9.41
CA ASP A 144 -19.56 -26.79 -9.52
C ASP A 144 -20.63 -27.88 -9.53
N THR A 145 -20.87 -28.47 -10.70
CA THR A 145 -21.91 -29.46 -10.94
C THR A 145 -21.61 -30.84 -10.40
N ASP A 146 -20.34 -31.14 -10.08
CA ASP A 146 -19.95 -32.44 -9.53
C ASP A 146 -19.98 -32.47 -7.99
N ARG A 147 -20.18 -31.30 -7.36
CA ARG A 147 -20.30 -31.17 -5.93
C ARG A 147 -21.50 -31.95 -5.42
N VAL A 148 -21.26 -32.77 -4.39
CA VAL A 148 -22.33 -33.49 -3.68
C VAL A 148 -23.36 -32.46 -3.22
N GLN A 149 -24.54 -32.50 -3.83
CA GLN A 149 -25.59 -31.55 -3.50
C GLN A 149 -25.92 -31.67 -2.02
N PRO A 150 -25.90 -30.56 -1.26
CA PRO A 150 -26.23 -30.59 0.15
C PRO A 150 -27.65 -31.16 0.30
N ARG A 151 -27.80 -32.16 1.18
CA ARG A 151 -29.10 -32.77 1.51
C ARG A 151 -30.09 -31.79 2.16
N PHE A 152 -29.60 -30.60 2.50
CA PHE A 152 -30.34 -29.54 3.13
C PHE A 152 -30.43 -28.34 2.19
N GLN A 153 -31.65 -27.98 1.79
CA GLN A 153 -31.94 -26.78 1.01
C GLN A 153 -32.23 -25.60 1.94
N ARG A 154 -31.93 -24.39 1.47
CA ARG A 154 -32.24 -23.17 2.21
C ARG A 154 -33.76 -23.05 2.37
N GLY A 155 -34.24 -23.00 3.62
CA GLY A 155 -35.68 -22.95 3.92
C GLY A 155 -36.34 -24.32 4.12
N GLN A 156 -35.61 -25.44 4.05
CA GLN A 156 -36.17 -26.80 4.27
C GLN A 156 -36.74 -27.03 5.68
N PHE A 157 -36.34 -26.21 6.65
CA PHE A 157 -36.90 -26.21 8.01
C PHE A 157 -37.75 -24.96 8.29
N GLY A 158 -38.04 -24.16 7.26
CA GLY A 158 -38.94 -23.02 7.36
C GLY A 158 -40.38 -23.50 7.27
N HIS A 159 -41.01 -23.65 8.44
CA HIS A 159 -42.45 -23.84 8.63
C HIS A 159 -43.11 -24.97 7.80
N PRO A 160 -43.07 -26.23 8.28
CA PRO A 160 -43.68 -27.37 7.60
C PRO A 160 -45.22 -27.32 7.51
N ASP A 161 -45.90 -26.46 8.28
CA ASP A 161 -47.36 -26.45 8.43
C ASP A 161 -48.07 -25.22 7.82
N ILE A 162 -47.39 -24.38 7.04
CA ILE A 162 -48.10 -23.33 6.28
C ILE A 162 -48.44 -23.89 4.90
N MET A 163 -49.71 -24.24 4.69
CA MET A 163 -50.28 -24.48 3.36
C MET A 163 -49.83 -23.35 2.42
N ARG A 164 -49.20 -23.70 1.30
CA ARG A 164 -48.98 -22.76 0.21
C ARG A 164 -50.35 -22.29 -0.29
N PRO A 165 -50.64 -20.98 -0.30
CA PRO A 165 -51.89 -20.50 -0.87
C PRO A 165 -51.84 -20.71 -2.39
N GLY A 166 -52.50 -21.77 -2.87
CA GLY A 166 -52.58 -22.10 -4.30
C GLY A 166 -52.63 -23.59 -4.64
N GLU A 167 -52.33 -24.50 -3.71
CA GLU A 167 -52.50 -25.93 -3.93
C GLU A 167 -53.95 -26.31 -3.58
N ALA A 168 -54.83 -26.19 -4.57
CA ALA A 168 -56.20 -26.68 -4.48
C ALA A 168 -56.20 -28.22 -4.49
N GLU A 169 -56.95 -28.81 -3.55
CA GLU A 169 -57.22 -30.24 -3.49
C GLU A 169 -58.01 -30.66 -4.73
N ASP A 170 -57.37 -31.43 -5.62
CA ASP A 170 -58.05 -32.08 -6.75
C ASP A 170 -58.72 -33.36 -6.22
N GLU A 171 -59.84 -33.21 -5.54
CA GLU A 171 -60.76 -34.31 -5.21
C GLU A 171 -61.55 -34.70 -6.47
N THR A 172 -60.95 -35.51 -7.36
CA THR A 172 -61.74 -36.25 -8.36
C THR A 172 -62.11 -37.62 -7.82
N LEU A 173 -63.36 -37.70 -7.36
CA LEU A 173 -64.13 -38.92 -7.13
C LEU A 173 -64.34 -39.69 -8.45
N ASN A 174 -63.77 -40.90 -8.55
CA ASN A 174 -64.41 -42.15 -9.01
C ASN A 174 -63.40 -43.30 -9.06
#